data_AF-A0A7V5U0R8-F1
#
_entry.id   AF-A0A7V5U0R8-F1
#
_cell.length_a   1.000
_cell.length_b   1.000
_cell.length_c   1.000
_cell.angle_alpha   90.00
_cell.angle_beta   90.00
_cell.angle_gamma   90.00
#
_symmetry.space_group_name_H-M   'P 1'
#
loop_
_entity.id
_entity.type
_entity.pdbx_description
1 polymer ?
#
loop_
_entity_poly.entity_id
_entity_poly.type
_entity_poly.pdbx_seq_one_letter_code
_entity_poly.pdbx_strand_id
1 'polypeptide(L)'
;MSGKLTLGWAEWVALPSLGLPAIKAKIDTGARTSALHAVAVEPFGSSQNPQVRFIMHPDPDDPRIEVVCSAPVIGRRTVVSSNGESESRYVIETPITIDGETWPIEITLTNRETMGYRMLLGRSAITENIHISPSEIHLQPELSYDVYKKRRRKNLTRRPLRIGILTQEPGNYSNRKMIEAAEARGHVIECIETSRCYMAINDHAPAVHYDGAALPRYDAIIPRIGSRMTFYGMAVVRQFEMMGTYCLNSAQAIGASRDKLLAHQLLAQHRLGMPNTAFAMSSRDTKGILDLAGGTPVVVKLLSSTQGKGVVLAETRKAASALIEAFRGLRAHFLVQEF
;
A
#
# COMPACT_ATOMS: atom_id res chain seq x y z
N MET A 1 39.56 -9.84 -14.52
CA MET A 1 40.23 -9.82 -13.21
C MET A 1 39.46 -8.82 -12.37
N SER A 2 38.67 -9.28 -11.40
CA SER A 2 38.04 -8.34 -10.44
C SER A 2 39.19 -7.66 -9.69
N GLY A 3 39.13 -6.33 -9.62
CA GLY A 3 40.15 -5.54 -8.93
C GLY A 3 40.15 -5.90 -7.45
N LYS A 4 41.30 -5.73 -6.81
CA LYS A 4 41.43 -5.90 -5.37
C LYS A 4 40.76 -4.72 -4.68
N LEU A 5 39.61 -4.92 -4.02
CA LEU A 5 38.89 -3.86 -3.31
C LEU A 5 39.58 -3.60 -1.96
N THR A 6 39.95 -2.34 -1.67
CA THR A 6 40.63 -1.99 -0.41
C THR A 6 39.79 -1.02 0.41
N LEU A 7 39.28 -1.47 1.55
CA LEU A 7 38.43 -0.68 2.44
C LEU A 7 39.25 -0.07 3.57
N GLY A 8 38.97 1.17 3.96
CA GLY A 8 39.39 1.75 5.22
C GLY A 8 38.61 1.17 6.41
N TRP A 9 38.82 1.70 7.61
CA TRP A 9 38.03 1.31 8.80
C TRP A 9 36.59 1.86 8.78
N ALA A 10 36.30 2.84 7.92
CA ALA A 10 34.96 3.32 7.62
C ALA A 10 34.82 3.64 6.13
N GLU A 11 33.66 3.29 5.57
CA GLU A 11 33.38 3.39 4.14
C GLU A 11 31.95 3.83 3.85
N TRP A 12 31.77 4.44 2.68
CA TRP A 12 30.45 4.68 2.10
C TRP A 12 29.98 3.44 1.36
N VAL A 13 28.74 3.03 1.63
CA VAL A 13 28.13 1.86 1.00
C VAL A 13 26.70 2.17 0.57
N ALA A 14 26.15 1.36 -0.33
CA ALA A 14 24.74 1.39 -0.70
C ALA A 14 24.09 0.02 -0.45
N LEU A 15 22.82 0.02 -0.04
CA LEU A 15 21.96 -1.17 0.07
C LEU A 15 20.76 -0.96 -0.89
N PRO A 16 20.94 -1.19 -2.20
CA PRO A 16 19.96 -0.82 -3.22
C PRO A 16 18.58 -1.46 -3.00
N SER A 17 18.53 -2.73 -2.59
CA SER A 17 17.26 -3.43 -2.33
C SER A 17 16.49 -2.89 -1.11
N LEU A 18 17.14 -2.13 -0.24
CA LEU A 18 16.50 -1.43 0.88
C LEU A 18 16.22 0.05 0.57
N GLY A 19 16.60 0.54 -0.61
CA GLY A 19 16.44 1.94 -0.97
C GLY A 19 17.37 2.87 -0.19
N LEU A 20 18.53 2.37 0.20
CA LEU A 20 19.57 3.12 0.89
C LEU A 20 20.74 3.37 -0.07
N PRO A 21 20.68 4.40 -0.92
CA PRO A 21 21.74 4.70 -1.90
C PRO A 21 23.03 5.21 -1.26
N ALA A 22 23.03 5.62 0.02
CA ALA A 22 24.22 6.11 0.71
C ALA A 22 24.11 5.91 2.24
N ILE A 23 25.04 5.17 2.83
CA ILE A 23 25.18 5.04 4.27
C ILE A 23 26.65 4.86 4.63
N LYS A 24 27.10 5.51 5.71
CA LYS A 24 28.43 5.24 6.28
C LYS A 24 28.39 3.96 7.12
N ALA A 25 29.27 3.02 6.78
CA ALA A 25 29.46 1.78 7.52
C ALA A 25 30.85 1.77 8.16
N LYS A 26 30.91 1.37 9.43
CA LYS A 26 32.18 1.04 10.09
C LYS A 26 32.53 -0.41 9.78
N ILE A 27 33.75 -0.67 9.35
CA ILE A 27 34.26 -2.02 9.17
C ILE A 27 34.60 -2.60 10.54
N ASP A 28 33.98 -3.71 10.91
CA ASP A 28 34.12 -4.34 12.21
C ASP A 28 34.44 -5.83 12.04
N THR A 29 35.74 -6.14 11.98
CA THR A 29 36.23 -7.52 11.85
C THR A 29 36.00 -8.36 13.11
N GLY A 30 35.71 -7.72 14.26
CA GLY A 30 35.34 -8.41 15.49
C GLY A 30 33.90 -8.94 15.45
N ALA A 31 33.01 -8.25 14.74
CA ALA A 31 31.64 -8.69 14.52
C ALA A 31 31.58 -9.78 13.44
N ARG A 32 30.99 -10.95 13.77
CA ARG A 32 30.75 -12.01 12.77
C ARG A 32 29.83 -11.54 11.64
N THR A 33 28.74 -10.85 11.98
CA THR A 33 27.66 -10.48 11.07
C THR A 33 27.48 -8.97 11.07
N SER A 34 27.18 -8.41 9.91
CA SER A 34 26.86 -6.99 9.77
C SER A 34 25.63 -6.61 10.60
N ALA A 35 25.55 -5.34 10.99
CA ALA A 35 24.44 -4.81 11.75
C ALA A 35 23.96 -3.50 11.11
N LEU A 36 22.66 -3.30 11.00
CA LEU A 36 22.05 -2.09 10.45
C LEU A 36 21.11 -1.49 11.48
N HIS A 37 21.16 -0.16 11.59
CA HIS A 37 20.22 0.60 12.38
C HIS A 37 18.80 0.34 11.88
N ALA A 38 17.91 0.00 12.80
CA ALA A 38 16.51 -0.19 12.52
C ALA A 38 15.68 0.20 13.75
N VAL A 39 14.61 0.96 13.53
CA VAL A 39 13.58 1.25 14.53
C VAL A 39 12.21 0.84 13.99
N ALA A 40 11.19 0.82 14.86
CA ALA A 40 9.84 0.39 14.51
C ALA A 40 9.83 -0.95 13.75
N VAL A 41 10.62 -1.92 14.23
CA VAL A 41 10.79 -3.23 13.61
C VAL A 41 9.51 -4.05 13.81
N GLU A 42 8.80 -4.30 12.73
CA GLU A 42 7.49 -4.97 12.72
C GLU A 42 7.54 -6.19 11.80
N PRO A 43 7.43 -7.42 12.33
CA PRO A 43 7.30 -8.61 11.50
C PRO A 43 5.91 -8.68 10.85
N PHE A 44 5.84 -9.22 9.63
CA PHE A 44 4.58 -9.51 8.95
C PHE A 44 4.75 -10.72 8.03
N GLY A 45 3.64 -11.21 7.45
CA GLY A 45 3.67 -12.44 6.64
C GLY A 45 3.41 -13.71 7.43
N SER A 46 3.32 -14.82 6.70
CA SER A 46 3.10 -16.14 7.27
C SER A 46 4.43 -16.77 7.71
N SER A 47 4.38 -17.91 8.40
CA SER A 47 5.59 -18.68 8.73
C SER A 47 6.35 -19.17 7.50
N GLN A 48 5.67 -19.34 6.36
CA GLN A 48 6.27 -19.76 5.10
C GLN A 48 6.86 -18.59 4.30
N ASN A 49 6.41 -17.37 4.57
CA ASN A 49 6.90 -16.15 3.92
C ASN A 49 7.08 -15.04 4.96
N PRO A 50 8.02 -15.20 5.92
CA PRO A 50 8.22 -14.22 6.98
C PRO A 50 8.91 -12.98 6.41
N GLN A 51 8.36 -11.83 6.74
CA GLN A 51 8.83 -10.51 6.31
C GLN A 51 9.05 -9.62 7.53
N VAL A 52 9.88 -8.60 7.38
CA VAL A 52 10.06 -7.56 8.40
C VAL A 52 10.02 -6.20 7.74
N ARG A 53 9.30 -5.26 8.37
CA ARG A 53 9.29 -3.84 8.04
C ARG A 53 10.00 -3.07 9.15
N PHE A 54 10.77 -2.06 8.77
CA PHE A 54 11.48 -1.21 9.73
C PHE A 54 11.73 0.17 9.14
N ILE A 55 12.00 1.14 10.01
CA ILE A 55 12.42 2.49 9.64
C ILE A 55 13.92 2.60 9.84
N MET A 56 14.60 3.18 8.84
CA MET A 56 16.03 3.45 8.86
C MET A 56 16.29 4.95 8.74
N HIS A 57 17.09 5.49 9.66
CA HIS A 57 17.63 6.85 9.61
C HIS A 57 19.09 6.81 9.13
N PRO A 58 19.37 7.09 7.82
CA PRO A 58 20.71 6.93 7.26
C PRO A 58 21.71 7.98 7.74
N ASP A 59 21.23 9.19 8.03
CA ASP A 59 22.03 10.32 8.49
C ASP A 59 21.95 10.41 10.03
N PRO A 60 23.07 10.22 10.76
CA PRO A 60 23.10 10.41 12.20
C PRO A 60 22.76 11.84 12.65
N ASP A 61 23.05 12.84 11.82
CA ASP A 61 22.93 14.26 12.14
C ASP A 61 21.55 14.83 11.76
N ASP A 62 20.77 14.12 10.93
CA ASP A 62 19.40 14.49 10.56
C ASP A 62 18.43 13.28 10.65
N PRO A 63 17.89 12.99 11.85
CA PRO A 63 16.99 11.86 12.05
C PRO A 63 15.63 12.01 11.34
N ARG A 64 15.31 13.19 10.78
CA ARG A 64 14.08 13.39 10.00
C ARG A 64 14.15 12.70 8.63
N ILE A 65 15.34 12.30 8.19
CA ILE A 65 15.51 11.51 6.99
C ILE A 65 15.12 10.06 7.33
N GLU A 66 13.90 9.69 6.95
CA GLU A 66 13.36 8.35 7.18
C GLU A 66 13.28 7.55 5.88
N VAL A 67 13.76 6.31 5.93
CA VAL A 67 13.59 5.32 4.86
C VAL A 67 12.83 4.12 5.40
N VAL A 68 11.63 3.87 4.85
CA VAL A 68 10.84 2.68 5.19
C VAL A 68 11.33 1.50 4.38
N CYS A 69 11.93 0.54 5.07
CA CYS A 69 12.48 -0.67 4.50
C CYS A 69 11.56 -1.87 4.76
N SER A 70 11.54 -2.82 3.84
CA SER A 70 11.01 -4.16 4.10
C SER A 70 11.90 -5.20 3.44
N ALA A 71 12.05 -6.38 4.05
CA ALA A 71 12.79 -7.49 3.47
C ALA A 71 12.30 -8.86 4.01
N PRO A 72 12.54 -9.95 3.27
CA PRO A 72 12.34 -11.30 3.77
C PRO A 72 13.25 -11.58 4.97
N VAL A 73 12.71 -12.29 5.96
CA VAL A 73 13.47 -12.73 7.14
C VAL A 73 14.07 -14.10 6.84
N ILE A 74 15.40 -14.20 6.90
CA ILE A 74 16.11 -15.48 6.74
C ILE A 74 16.37 -16.18 8.07
N GLY A 75 16.19 -15.47 9.19
CA GLY A 75 16.28 -16.06 10.52
C GLY A 75 16.28 -15.05 11.65
N ARG A 76 16.57 -15.55 12.86
CA ARG A 76 16.88 -14.73 14.03
C ARG A 76 18.22 -15.16 14.61
N ARG A 77 18.96 -14.22 15.17
CA ARG A 77 20.27 -14.47 15.77
C ARG A 77 20.35 -13.75 17.11
N THR A 78 20.71 -14.50 18.16
CA THR A 78 21.05 -13.92 19.46
C THR A 78 22.43 -13.30 19.36
N VAL A 79 22.54 -12.02 19.66
CA VAL A 79 23.80 -11.27 19.67
C VAL A 79 24.04 -10.79 21.09
N VAL A 80 25.23 -11.10 21.63
CA VAL A 80 25.67 -10.61 22.93
C VAL A 80 26.50 -9.36 22.71
N SER A 81 26.08 -8.25 23.30
CA SER A 81 26.82 -6.98 23.26
C SER A 81 28.10 -7.07 24.10
N SER A 82 29.02 -6.14 23.88
CA SER A 82 30.22 -5.97 24.73
C SER A 82 29.88 -5.76 26.21
N ASN A 83 28.66 -5.32 26.51
CA ASN A 83 28.17 -5.06 27.86
C ASN A 83 27.51 -6.29 28.49
N GLY A 84 27.53 -7.45 27.81
CA GLY A 84 26.97 -8.71 28.30
C GLY A 84 25.46 -8.89 28.04
N GLU A 85 24.77 -7.87 27.54
CA GLU A 85 23.35 -7.96 27.21
C GLU A 85 23.12 -8.76 25.92
N SER A 86 22.17 -9.69 25.97
CA SER A 86 21.78 -10.53 24.84
C SER A 86 20.52 -9.98 24.16
N GLU A 87 20.56 -9.83 22.85
CA GLU A 87 19.42 -9.36 22.04
C GLU A 87 19.13 -10.36 20.91
N SER A 88 17.86 -10.73 20.72
CA SER A 88 17.43 -11.52 19.55
C SER A 88 17.10 -10.61 18.38
N ARG A 89 17.89 -10.68 17.31
CA ARG A 89 17.78 -9.79 16.15
C ARG A 89 17.28 -10.53 14.93
N TYR A 90 16.40 -9.90 14.15
CA TYR A 90 16.04 -10.40 12.82
C TYR A 90 17.27 -10.34 11.89
N VAL A 91 17.41 -11.36 11.06
CA VAL A 91 18.43 -11.44 10.02
C VAL A 91 17.76 -11.33 8.67
N ILE A 92 18.27 -10.42 7.84
CA ILE A 92 17.86 -10.24 6.44
C ILE A 92 19.08 -10.44 5.54
N GLU A 93 18.83 -10.82 4.29
CA GLU A 93 19.84 -10.81 3.23
C GLU A 93 19.57 -9.62 2.30
N THR A 94 20.63 -8.90 1.94
CA THR A 94 20.52 -7.80 0.98
C THR A 94 21.84 -7.61 0.22
N PRO A 95 21.82 -7.23 -1.06
CA PRO A 95 23.03 -6.84 -1.76
C PRO A 95 23.59 -5.55 -1.17
N ILE A 96 24.90 -5.55 -0.89
CA ILE A 96 25.68 -4.34 -0.64
C ILE A 96 26.41 -3.94 -1.90
N THR A 97 26.52 -2.63 -2.16
CA THR A 97 27.32 -2.07 -3.23
C THR A 97 28.39 -1.14 -2.67
N ILE A 98 29.65 -1.37 -3.05
CA ILE A 98 30.82 -0.53 -2.74
C ILE A 98 31.65 -0.42 -4.03
N ASP A 99 31.96 0.80 -4.47
CA ASP A 99 32.73 1.06 -5.70
C ASP A 99 32.23 0.29 -6.94
N GLY A 100 30.91 0.20 -7.08
CA GLY A 100 30.27 -0.53 -8.18
C GLY A 100 30.28 -2.06 -8.05
N GLU A 101 31.08 -2.64 -7.15
CA GLU A 101 31.01 -4.06 -6.83
C GLU A 101 29.80 -4.36 -5.95
N THR A 102 29.05 -5.42 -6.26
CA THR A 102 27.81 -5.78 -5.55
C THR A 102 27.79 -7.27 -5.18
N TRP A 103 27.55 -7.57 -3.91
CA TRP A 103 27.47 -8.95 -3.40
C TRP A 103 26.45 -9.08 -2.26
N PRO A 104 25.89 -10.27 -2.01
CA PRO A 104 24.93 -10.48 -0.92
C PRO A 104 25.60 -10.47 0.45
N ILE A 105 24.94 -9.88 1.45
CA ILE A 105 25.37 -9.91 2.85
C ILE A 105 24.20 -10.20 3.79
N GLU A 106 24.49 -10.93 4.88
CA GLU A 106 23.58 -11.04 6.02
C GLU A 106 23.71 -9.82 6.94
N ILE A 107 22.57 -9.25 7.33
CA ILE A 107 22.50 -8.10 8.24
C ILE A 107 21.55 -8.42 9.38
N THR A 108 21.98 -8.11 10.61
CA THR A 108 21.10 -8.07 11.78
C THR A 108 20.47 -6.68 11.96
N LEU A 109 19.18 -6.63 12.25
CA LEU A 109 18.45 -5.38 12.53
C LEU A 109 18.51 -5.07 14.04
N THR A 110 18.95 -3.87 14.40
CA THR A 110 19.09 -3.44 15.81
C THR A 110 19.04 -1.94 15.97
N ASN A 111 18.62 -1.43 17.13
CA ASN A 111 18.65 -0.01 17.41
C ASN A 111 20.10 0.45 17.65
N ARG A 112 20.54 1.45 16.88
CA ARG A 112 21.88 2.04 16.92
C ARG A 112 21.80 3.57 16.93
N GLU A 113 20.70 4.11 17.43
CA GLU A 113 20.40 5.55 17.41
C GLU A 113 21.48 6.38 18.14
N THR A 114 22.08 5.82 19.19
CA THR A 114 23.16 6.45 19.96
C THR A 114 24.56 6.22 19.39
N MET A 115 24.70 5.46 18.31
CA MET A 115 25.98 5.09 17.72
C MET A 115 26.34 6.02 16.55
N GLY A 116 27.61 6.43 16.46
CA GLY A 116 28.08 7.30 15.36
C GLY A 116 28.03 6.68 13.96
N TYR A 117 27.91 5.36 13.85
CA TYR A 117 27.71 4.64 12.59
C TYR A 117 26.43 3.82 12.62
N ARG A 118 25.55 4.10 11.65
CA ARG A 118 24.27 3.42 11.46
C ARG A 118 24.42 2.00 10.88
N MET A 119 25.60 1.64 10.42
CA MET A 119 25.91 0.29 9.95
C MET A 119 27.29 -0.18 10.41
N LEU A 120 27.37 -1.47 10.73
CA LEU A 120 28.62 -2.21 10.87
C LEU A 120 28.73 -3.21 9.71
N LEU A 121 29.88 -3.26 9.06
CA LEU A 121 30.21 -4.32 8.11
C LEU A 121 31.03 -5.39 8.83
N GLY A 122 30.39 -6.53 9.12
CA GLY A 122 31.01 -7.64 9.84
C GLY A 122 31.91 -8.48 8.93
N ARG A 123 32.78 -9.30 9.52
CA ARG A 123 33.74 -10.13 8.76
C ARG A 123 33.12 -11.12 7.77
N SER A 124 31.87 -11.57 7.96
CA SER A 124 31.20 -12.46 6.99
C SER A 124 30.86 -11.77 5.66
N ALA A 125 30.84 -10.43 5.63
CA ALA A 125 30.61 -9.65 4.43
C ALA A 125 31.90 -9.37 3.64
N ILE A 126 33.06 -9.75 4.19
CA ILE A 126 34.39 -9.48 3.63
C ILE A 126 34.85 -10.72 2.86
N THR A 127 34.86 -10.63 1.53
CA THR A 127 35.26 -11.72 0.63
C THR A 127 36.77 -11.73 0.41
N GLU A 128 37.30 -12.80 -0.19
CA GLU A 128 38.75 -13.01 -0.39
C GLU A 128 39.45 -11.87 -1.16
N ASN A 129 38.71 -11.13 -1.99
CA ASN A 129 39.24 -10.03 -2.80
C ASN A 129 39.25 -8.68 -2.06
N ILE A 130 38.78 -8.64 -0.81
CA ILE A 130 38.65 -7.42 -0.01
C ILE A 130 39.79 -7.34 1.00
N HIS A 131 40.56 -6.26 0.92
CA HIS A 131 41.58 -5.90 1.91
C HIS A 131 41.10 -4.76 2.78
N ILE A 132 41.52 -4.76 4.05
CA ILE A 132 41.18 -3.71 5.01
C ILE A 132 42.47 -2.99 5.38
N SER A 133 42.48 -1.67 5.23
CA SER A 133 43.53 -0.79 5.74
C SER A 133 43.03 -0.10 7.01
N PRO A 134 43.42 -0.55 8.21
CA PRO A 134 42.88 -0.04 9.48
C PRO A 134 43.24 1.42 9.76
N SER A 135 44.28 1.94 9.10
CA SER A 135 44.77 3.31 9.27
C SER A 135 44.08 4.33 8.38
N GLU A 136 43.29 3.87 7.40
CA GLU A 136 42.68 4.71 6.37
C GLU A 136 41.16 4.80 6.55
N ILE A 137 40.55 5.85 6.02
CA ILE A 137 39.10 6.08 6.00
C ILE A 137 38.68 6.52 4.60
N HIS A 138 37.52 6.05 4.13
CA HIS A 138 36.93 6.40 2.82
C HIS A 138 37.90 6.19 1.65
N LEU A 139 38.40 4.96 1.49
CA LEU A 139 39.22 4.60 0.33
C LEU A 139 38.38 4.40 -0.94
N GLN A 140 37.05 4.31 -0.80
CA GLN A 140 36.08 4.14 -1.88
C GLN A 140 35.36 5.45 -2.20
N PRO A 141 34.71 5.58 -3.37
CA PRO A 141 34.03 6.81 -3.76
C PRO A 141 33.08 7.33 -2.69
N GLU A 142 33.26 8.58 -2.28
CA GLU A 142 32.41 9.19 -1.28
C GLU A 142 30.99 9.40 -1.83
N LEU A 143 30.01 8.92 -1.06
CA LEU A 143 28.60 9.18 -1.29
C LEU A 143 28.16 10.40 -0.45
N SER A 144 26.92 10.84 -0.62
CA SER A 144 26.39 11.98 0.14
C SER A 144 24.95 11.72 0.58
N TYR A 145 24.62 12.14 1.80
CA TYR A 145 23.26 12.12 2.32
C TYR A 145 22.29 13.05 1.55
N ASP A 146 22.79 13.98 0.72
CA ASP A 146 21.94 14.85 -0.09
C ASP A 146 21.09 14.07 -1.12
N VAL A 147 21.46 12.82 -1.41
CA VAL A 147 20.64 11.90 -2.22
C VAL A 147 19.26 11.67 -1.61
N TYR A 148 19.12 11.79 -0.28
CA TYR A 148 17.84 11.63 0.43
C TYR A 148 16.99 12.91 0.43
N LYS A 149 17.62 14.09 0.34
CA LYS A 149 16.93 15.40 0.37
C LYS A 149 16.23 15.73 -0.94
N LYS A 150 16.73 15.20 -2.06
CA LYS A 150 16.14 15.42 -3.39
C LYS A 150 14.90 14.56 -3.54
N ARG A 151 13.71 15.17 -3.77
CA ARG A 151 12.45 14.48 -4.10
C ARG A 151 12.57 13.67 -5.40
N ARG A 152 13.24 12.51 -5.37
CA ARG A 152 13.28 11.57 -6.50
C ARG A 152 12.04 10.69 -6.46
N ARG A 153 10.96 11.14 -7.12
CA ARG A 153 9.78 10.30 -7.41
C ARG A 153 10.10 9.08 -8.31
N LYS A 154 11.26 9.05 -8.98
CA LYS A 154 11.50 8.14 -10.12
C LYS A 154 12.02 6.74 -9.78
N ASN A 155 12.62 6.51 -8.61
CA ASN A 155 13.17 5.20 -8.25
C ASN A 155 12.61 4.72 -6.91
N LEU A 156 11.35 4.30 -6.90
CA LEU A 156 10.79 3.59 -5.75
C LEU A 156 11.42 2.19 -5.71
N THR A 157 12.16 1.89 -4.65
CA THR A 157 12.68 0.55 -4.41
C THR A 157 11.53 -0.43 -4.26
N ARG A 158 11.58 -1.54 -5.00
CA ARG A 158 10.61 -2.62 -4.84
C ARG A 158 10.88 -3.31 -3.51
N ARG A 159 9.99 -3.13 -2.55
CA ARG A 159 10.03 -3.82 -1.25
C ARG A 159 8.78 -4.69 -1.06
N PRO A 160 8.85 -5.75 -0.24
CA PRO A 160 7.67 -6.47 0.24
C PRO A 160 6.67 -5.51 0.90
N LEU A 161 5.41 -5.59 0.50
CA LEU A 161 4.31 -4.80 1.02
C LEU A 161 3.37 -5.71 1.80
N ARG A 162 2.71 -5.16 2.83
CA ARG A 162 1.55 -5.78 3.47
C ARG A 162 0.27 -5.20 2.89
N ILE A 163 -0.52 -6.02 2.23
CA ILE A 163 -1.72 -5.63 1.49
C ILE A 163 -2.96 -6.26 2.13
N GLY A 164 -4.00 -5.48 2.41
CA GLY A 164 -5.29 -6.00 2.88
C GLY A 164 -6.33 -5.98 1.76
N ILE A 165 -7.12 -7.04 1.62
CA ILE A 165 -8.29 -7.07 0.73
C ILE A 165 -9.54 -6.97 1.61
N LEU A 166 -10.25 -5.83 1.56
CA LEU A 166 -11.55 -5.73 2.21
C LEU A 166 -12.58 -6.46 1.37
N THR A 167 -13.17 -7.53 1.90
CA THR A 167 -14.07 -8.42 1.15
C THR A 167 -15.15 -9.00 2.08
N GLN A 168 -16.10 -9.73 1.52
CA GLN A 168 -17.01 -10.61 2.25
C GLN A 168 -16.90 -12.07 1.85
N GLU A 169 -16.19 -12.33 0.76
CA GLU A 169 -16.02 -13.68 0.21
C GLU A 169 -14.52 -13.91 0.01
N PRO A 170 -13.74 -14.17 1.08
CA PRO A 170 -12.30 -14.36 0.98
C PRO A 170 -11.89 -15.41 -0.06
N GLY A 171 -12.67 -16.49 -0.19
CA GLY A 171 -12.39 -17.61 -1.08
C GLY A 171 -12.82 -17.43 -2.55
N ASN A 172 -13.38 -16.29 -2.95
CA ASN A 172 -13.84 -16.13 -4.33
C ASN A 172 -12.68 -16.09 -5.35
N TYR A 173 -12.99 -16.34 -6.62
CA TYR A 173 -11.98 -16.44 -7.68
C TYR A 173 -11.09 -15.19 -7.77
N SER A 174 -11.69 -14.00 -7.75
CA SER A 174 -10.93 -12.75 -7.91
C SER A 174 -9.95 -12.52 -6.76
N ASN A 175 -10.36 -12.79 -5.52
CA ASN A 175 -9.49 -12.64 -4.35
C ASN A 175 -8.34 -13.63 -4.41
N ARG A 176 -8.59 -14.90 -4.74
CA ARG A 176 -7.53 -15.89 -4.95
C ARG A 176 -6.53 -15.46 -6.02
N LYS A 177 -6.99 -14.93 -7.16
CA LYS A 177 -6.10 -14.42 -8.21
C LYS A 177 -5.29 -13.19 -7.80
N MET A 178 -5.86 -12.30 -7.01
CA MET A 178 -5.10 -11.17 -6.46
C MET A 178 -4.05 -11.64 -5.45
N ILE A 179 -4.37 -12.64 -4.63
CA ILE A 179 -3.45 -13.24 -3.67
C ILE A 179 -2.26 -13.86 -4.41
N GLU A 180 -2.52 -14.77 -5.35
CA GLU A 180 -1.50 -15.42 -6.19
C GLU A 180 -0.58 -14.38 -6.87
N ALA A 181 -1.18 -13.32 -7.44
CA ALA A 181 -0.43 -12.29 -8.15
C ALA A 181 0.45 -11.43 -7.22
N ALA A 182 0.01 -11.16 -5.99
CA ALA A 182 0.76 -10.38 -5.02
C ALA A 182 1.89 -11.22 -4.39
N GLU A 183 1.61 -12.49 -4.05
CA GLU A 183 2.62 -13.43 -3.52
C GLU A 183 3.72 -13.69 -4.54
N ALA A 184 3.38 -13.88 -5.82
CA ALA A 184 4.36 -14.02 -6.91
C ALA A 184 5.26 -12.78 -7.08
N ARG A 185 4.89 -11.63 -6.51
CA ARG A 185 5.67 -10.39 -6.49
C ARG A 185 6.38 -10.14 -5.15
N GLY A 186 6.36 -11.11 -4.24
CA GLY A 186 6.99 -11.01 -2.93
C GLY A 186 6.24 -10.13 -1.93
N HIS A 187 4.94 -9.92 -2.13
CA HIS A 187 4.10 -9.20 -1.17
C HIS A 187 3.37 -10.17 -0.24
N VAL A 188 2.98 -9.67 0.93
CA VAL A 188 2.08 -10.36 1.87
C VAL A 188 0.70 -9.77 1.67
N ILE A 189 -0.29 -10.63 1.50
CA ILE A 189 -1.66 -10.20 1.23
C ILE A 189 -2.65 -11.05 2.03
N GLU A 190 -3.62 -10.40 2.65
CA GLU A 190 -4.61 -11.08 3.49
C GLU A 190 -6.01 -10.52 3.25
N CYS A 191 -7.02 -11.40 3.35
CA CYS A 191 -8.41 -10.99 3.26
C CYS A 191 -8.92 -10.57 4.64
N ILE A 192 -9.65 -9.46 4.66
CA ILE A 192 -10.26 -8.90 5.86
C ILE A 192 -11.76 -8.79 5.58
N GLU A 193 -12.58 -9.43 6.41
CA GLU A 193 -14.03 -9.34 6.26
C GLU A 193 -14.53 -7.95 6.68
N THR A 194 -14.94 -7.14 5.70
CA THR A 194 -15.35 -5.74 5.92
C THR A 194 -16.43 -5.56 7.00
N SER A 195 -17.42 -6.44 7.03
CA SER A 195 -18.54 -6.46 7.98
C SER A 195 -18.13 -6.70 9.44
N ARG A 196 -16.97 -7.34 9.66
CA ARG A 196 -16.42 -7.62 10.99
C ARG A 196 -15.48 -6.53 11.47
N CYS A 197 -15.09 -5.61 10.59
CA CYS A 197 -14.33 -4.43 10.96
C CYS A 197 -15.19 -3.51 11.83
N TYR A 198 -14.59 -2.88 12.83
CA TYR A 198 -15.14 -1.74 13.57
C TYR A 198 -14.03 -0.72 13.79
N MET A 199 -14.36 0.52 14.14
CA MET A 199 -13.38 1.62 14.07
C MET A 199 -13.30 2.37 15.41
N ALA A 200 -12.07 2.64 15.85
CA ALA A 200 -11.81 3.66 16.85
C ALA A 200 -11.67 5.01 16.13
N ILE A 201 -12.63 5.90 16.34
CA ILE A 201 -12.65 7.25 15.74
C ILE A 201 -12.27 8.24 16.84
N ASN A 202 -11.01 8.63 16.86
CA ASN A 202 -10.46 9.60 17.80
C ASN A 202 -9.20 10.24 17.22
N ASP A 203 -8.73 11.32 17.84
CA ASP A 203 -7.64 12.14 17.31
C ASP A 203 -6.24 11.60 17.63
N HIS A 204 -6.12 10.64 18.55
CA HIS A 204 -4.83 10.19 19.08
C HIS A 204 -4.37 8.83 18.54
N ALA A 205 -5.30 7.90 18.38
CA ALA A 205 -5.08 6.54 17.93
C ALA A 205 -6.26 6.06 17.07
N PRO A 206 -6.50 6.69 15.90
CA PRO A 206 -7.49 6.19 14.95
C PRO A 206 -7.06 4.80 14.45
N ALA A 207 -7.97 3.83 14.51
CA ALA A 207 -7.67 2.46 14.14
C ALA A 207 -8.89 1.76 13.54
N VAL A 208 -8.65 0.84 12.61
CA VAL A 208 -9.61 -0.20 12.25
C VAL A 208 -9.31 -1.41 13.11
N HIS A 209 -10.32 -1.95 13.77
CA HIS A 209 -10.25 -3.16 14.57
C HIS A 209 -10.94 -4.33 13.87
N TYR A 210 -10.49 -5.53 14.17
CA TYR A 210 -11.02 -6.79 13.68
C TYR A 210 -10.87 -7.84 14.79
N ASP A 211 -11.95 -8.55 15.11
CA ASP A 211 -11.95 -9.63 16.12
C ASP A 211 -11.30 -9.27 17.48
N GLY A 212 -11.62 -8.09 18.02
CA GLY A 212 -11.14 -7.68 19.34
C GLY A 212 -9.83 -6.91 19.34
N ALA A 213 -9.07 -6.91 18.24
CA ALA A 213 -7.75 -6.28 18.15
C ALA A 213 -7.69 -5.20 17.08
N ALA A 214 -6.81 -4.21 17.26
CA ALA A 214 -6.48 -3.27 16.20
C ALA A 214 -5.80 -4.02 15.05
N LEU A 215 -6.23 -3.74 13.82
CA LEU A 215 -5.55 -4.27 12.65
C LEU A 215 -4.14 -3.65 12.56
N PRO A 216 -3.17 -4.44 12.08
CA PRO A 216 -1.81 -3.96 11.89
C PRO A 216 -1.74 -2.95 10.75
N ARG A 217 -0.58 -2.32 10.59
CA ARG A 217 -0.37 -1.35 9.52
C ARG A 217 -0.28 -2.04 8.16
N TYR A 218 -1.12 -1.61 7.22
CA TYR A 218 -1.06 -2.00 5.82
C TYR A 218 -0.34 -0.93 5.00
N ASP A 219 0.41 -1.35 3.98
CA ASP A 219 0.94 -0.43 2.98
C ASP A 219 -0.14 -0.07 1.96
N ALA A 220 -1.06 -1.01 1.68
CA ALA A 220 -2.20 -0.78 0.79
C ALA A 220 -3.43 -1.60 1.18
N ILE A 221 -4.61 -1.08 0.83
CA ILE A 221 -5.90 -1.77 0.91
C ILE A 221 -6.53 -1.83 -0.47
N ILE A 222 -7.07 -3.00 -0.83
CA ILE A 222 -7.86 -3.22 -2.04
C ILE A 222 -9.32 -3.45 -1.63
N PRO A 223 -10.21 -2.44 -1.73
CA PRO A 223 -11.60 -2.60 -1.33
C PRO A 223 -12.42 -3.33 -2.39
N ARG A 224 -12.92 -4.51 -2.04
CA ARG A 224 -13.88 -5.32 -2.83
C ARG A 224 -15.25 -5.23 -2.18
N ILE A 225 -15.80 -4.02 -2.16
CA ILE A 225 -17.04 -3.69 -1.45
C ILE A 225 -18.28 -4.08 -2.28
N GLY A 226 -19.08 -5.00 -1.72
CA GLY A 226 -20.37 -5.41 -2.28
C GLY A 226 -21.42 -4.29 -2.23
N SER A 227 -22.38 -4.31 -3.17
CA SER A 227 -23.37 -3.23 -3.32
C SER A 227 -24.20 -2.97 -2.05
N ARG A 228 -24.56 -4.04 -1.32
CA ARG A 228 -25.40 -3.97 -0.09
C ARG A 228 -24.71 -3.32 1.10
N MET A 229 -23.39 -3.17 1.08
CA MET A 229 -22.61 -2.57 2.18
C MET A 229 -21.82 -1.35 1.74
N THR A 230 -22.22 -0.71 0.65
CA THR A 230 -21.49 0.44 0.11
C THR A 230 -21.26 1.51 1.19
N PHE A 231 -22.28 1.83 1.98
CA PHE A 231 -22.16 2.82 3.06
C PHE A 231 -21.10 2.44 4.10
N TYR A 232 -21.23 1.26 4.71
CA TYR A 232 -20.32 0.82 5.77
C TYR A 232 -18.91 0.53 5.22
N GLY A 233 -18.82 -0.14 4.08
CA GLY A 233 -17.55 -0.43 3.42
C GLY A 233 -16.78 0.84 3.05
N MET A 234 -17.46 1.88 2.55
CA MET A 234 -16.82 3.18 2.33
C MET A 234 -16.33 3.82 3.64
N ALA A 235 -17.05 3.66 4.76
CA ALA A 235 -16.59 4.17 6.05
C ALA A 235 -15.28 3.50 6.49
N VAL A 236 -15.20 2.16 6.36
CA VAL A 236 -13.97 1.41 6.66
C VAL A 236 -12.81 1.85 5.75
N VAL A 237 -13.07 2.03 4.45
CA VAL A 237 -12.04 2.51 3.50
C VAL A 237 -11.56 3.92 3.88
N ARG A 238 -12.46 4.85 4.20
CA ARG A 238 -12.08 6.19 4.65
C ARG A 238 -11.22 6.16 5.90
N GLN A 239 -11.50 5.25 6.83
CA GLN A 239 -10.68 5.11 8.03
C GLN A 239 -9.24 4.70 7.67
N PHE A 240 -9.06 3.74 6.76
CA PHE A 240 -7.72 3.39 6.26
C PHE A 240 -7.02 4.56 5.55
N GLU A 241 -7.75 5.32 4.73
CA GLU A 241 -7.23 6.53 4.09
C GLU A 241 -6.76 7.58 5.13
N MET A 242 -7.55 7.82 6.18
CA MET A 242 -7.21 8.73 7.28
C MET A 242 -5.99 8.26 8.08
N MET A 243 -5.79 6.95 8.19
CA MET A 243 -4.60 6.34 8.80
C MET A 243 -3.37 6.38 7.86
N GLY A 244 -3.47 7.00 6.68
CA GLY A 244 -2.38 7.14 5.71
C GLY A 244 -2.13 5.89 4.86
N THR A 245 -3.07 4.94 4.83
CA THR A 245 -2.96 3.73 4.01
C THR A 245 -3.42 4.01 2.58
N TYR A 246 -2.66 3.52 1.59
CA TYR A 246 -3.06 3.66 0.18
C TYR A 246 -4.26 2.76 -0.14
N CYS A 247 -5.37 3.32 -0.61
CA CYS A 247 -6.58 2.56 -0.94
C CYS A 247 -6.84 2.52 -2.45
N LEU A 248 -6.96 1.30 -3.02
CA LEU A 248 -7.21 1.06 -4.44
C LEU A 248 -8.54 0.30 -4.64
N ASN A 249 -9.68 0.95 -4.88
CA ASN A 249 -9.89 2.38 -5.12
C ASN A 249 -10.23 3.15 -3.83
N SER A 250 -10.17 4.49 -3.90
CA SER A 250 -10.56 5.36 -2.80
C SER A 250 -12.04 5.25 -2.45
N ALA A 251 -12.39 5.61 -1.21
CA ALA A 251 -13.79 5.61 -0.79
C ALA A 251 -14.66 6.53 -1.66
N GLN A 252 -14.14 7.70 -2.02
CA GLN A 252 -14.82 8.65 -2.91
C GLN A 252 -15.06 8.06 -4.30
N ALA A 253 -14.07 7.39 -4.89
CA ALA A 253 -14.20 6.76 -6.21
C ALA A 253 -15.22 5.61 -6.17
N ILE A 254 -15.23 4.81 -5.10
CA ILE A 254 -16.24 3.77 -4.89
C ILE A 254 -17.63 4.40 -4.85
N GLY A 255 -17.83 5.44 -4.02
CA GLY A 255 -19.11 6.15 -3.92
C GLY A 255 -19.58 6.72 -5.26
N ALA A 256 -18.71 7.45 -5.95
CA ALA A 256 -18.99 8.03 -7.26
C ALA A 256 -19.38 6.96 -8.30
N SER A 257 -18.76 5.78 -8.27
CA SER A 257 -19.09 4.68 -9.20
C SER A 257 -20.42 3.97 -8.86
N ARG A 258 -20.85 4.03 -7.59
CA ARG A 258 -22.05 3.33 -7.08
C ARG A 258 -23.30 4.19 -7.23
N ASP A 259 -23.16 5.50 -7.09
CA ASP A 259 -24.22 6.47 -7.32
C ASP A 259 -24.31 6.81 -8.81
N LYS A 260 -25.35 6.30 -9.47
CA LYS A 260 -25.56 6.55 -10.90
C LYS A 260 -25.80 8.03 -11.17
N LEU A 261 -26.45 8.79 -10.29
CA LEU A 261 -26.66 10.22 -10.49
C LEU A 261 -25.32 10.96 -10.49
N LEU A 262 -24.54 10.76 -9.44
CA LEU A 262 -23.22 11.37 -9.33
C LEU A 262 -22.30 10.95 -10.49
N ALA A 263 -22.30 9.66 -10.86
CA ALA A 263 -21.52 9.18 -12.00
C ALA A 263 -21.86 9.93 -13.29
N HIS A 264 -23.15 10.08 -13.63
CA HIS A 264 -23.56 10.80 -14.84
C HIS A 264 -23.23 12.29 -14.77
N GLN A 265 -23.40 12.92 -13.60
CA GLN A 265 -23.02 14.32 -13.39
C GLN A 265 -21.51 14.55 -13.60
N LEU A 266 -20.67 13.64 -13.09
CA LEU A 266 -19.21 13.72 -13.28
C LEU A 266 -18.82 13.51 -14.75
N LEU A 267 -19.41 12.50 -15.42
CA LEU A 267 -19.15 12.27 -16.84
C LEU A 267 -19.56 13.47 -17.70
N ALA A 268 -20.70 14.12 -17.38
CA ALA A 268 -21.19 15.29 -18.08
C ALA A 268 -20.30 16.52 -17.83
N GLN A 269 -19.86 16.72 -16.58
CA GLN A 269 -18.89 17.76 -16.21
C GLN A 269 -17.58 17.64 -17.03
N HIS A 270 -17.15 16.41 -17.30
CA HIS A 270 -15.98 16.13 -18.12
C HIS A 270 -16.26 16.03 -19.63
N ARG A 271 -17.48 16.37 -20.07
CA ARG A 271 -17.90 16.38 -21.48
C ARG A 271 -17.72 15.03 -22.18
N LEU A 272 -17.92 13.93 -21.46
CA LEU A 272 -17.93 12.59 -22.02
C LEU A 272 -19.32 12.30 -22.60
N GLY A 273 -19.36 11.78 -23.83
CA GLY A 273 -20.59 11.44 -24.51
C GLY A 273 -21.38 10.37 -23.76
N MET A 274 -22.69 10.61 -23.57
CA MET A 274 -23.63 9.68 -22.98
C MET A 274 -25.03 9.91 -23.58
N PRO A 275 -25.93 8.92 -23.53
CA PRO A 275 -27.30 9.11 -23.99
C PRO A 275 -28.03 10.20 -23.19
N ASN A 276 -29.01 10.87 -23.80
CA ASN A 276 -29.80 11.87 -23.08
C ASN A 276 -30.49 11.22 -21.88
N THR A 277 -30.33 11.84 -20.72
CA THR A 277 -30.66 11.21 -19.43
C THR A 277 -31.37 12.20 -18.53
N ALA A 278 -32.61 11.90 -18.17
CA ALA A 278 -33.39 12.63 -17.19
C ALA A 278 -33.40 11.87 -15.85
N PHE A 279 -33.17 12.58 -14.75
CA PHE A 279 -33.28 12.05 -13.39
C PHE A 279 -34.48 12.66 -12.69
N ALA A 280 -35.25 11.82 -11.98
CA ALA A 280 -36.39 12.28 -11.20
C ALA A 280 -36.65 11.39 -9.98
N MET A 281 -37.44 11.92 -9.05
CA MET A 281 -37.92 11.19 -7.87
C MET A 281 -39.44 11.32 -7.77
N SER A 282 -39.94 12.50 -7.44
CA SER A 282 -41.37 12.74 -7.15
C SER A 282 -42.04 13.74 -8.09
N SER A 283 -41.30 14.30 -9.07
CA SER A 283 -41.83 15.27 -10.03
C SER A 283 -43.07 14.71 -10.73
N ARG A 284 -44.14 15.52 -10.79
CA ARG A 284 -45.39 15.21 -11.48
C ARG A 284 -45.33 15.45 -12.99
N ASP A 285 -44.28 16.12 -13.46
CA ASP A 285 -44.09 16.44 -14.88
C ASP A 285 -43.49 15.25 -15.66
N THR A 286 -44.29 14.20 -15.84
CA THR A 286 -43.90 13.01 -16.61
C THR A 286 -43.55 13.37 -18.06
N LYS A 287 -44.27 14.33 -18.64
CA LYS A 287 -44.04 14.79 -20.01
C LYS A 287 -42.65 15.43 -20.14
N GLY A 288 -42.33 16.41 -19.29
CA GLY A 288 -41.03 17.06 -19.32
C GLY A 288 -39.87 16.09 -19.09
N ILE A 289 -40.02 15.10 -18.20
CA ILE A 289 -39.00 14.06 -17.99
C ILE A 289 -38.73 13.25 -19.27
N LEU A 290 -39.77 12.85 -20.00
CA LEU A 290 -39.63 12.11 -21.25
C LEU A 290 -39.04 12.96 -22.37
N ASP A 291 -39.46 14.22 -22.45
CA ASP A 291 -38.99 15.16 -23.47
C ASP A 291 -37.48 15.47 -23.24
N LEU A 292 -37.02 15.56 -21.99
CA LEU A 292 -35.58 15.69 -21.63
C LEU A 292 -34.74 14.45 -22.01
N ALA A 293 -35.36 13.27 -22.09
CA ALA A 293 -34.70 12.03 -22.50
C ALA A 293 -34.72 11.79 -24.01
N GLY A 294 -35.24 12.74 -24.81
CA GLY A 294 -35.29 12.63 -26.28
C GLY A 294 -36.55 11.96 -26.84
N GLY A 295 -37.55 11.66 -25.99
CA GLY A 295 -38.76 10.93 -26.40
C GLY A 295 -38.57 9.41 -26.42
N THR A 296 -39.62 8.67 -26.79
CA THR A 296 -39.58 7.19 -26.78
C THR A 296 -39.04 6.62 -28.10
N PRO A 297 -38.35 5.46 -28.08
CA PRO A 297 -38.18 4.52 -26.96
C PRO A 297 -37.20 5.00 -25.87
N VAL A 298 -37.49 4.67 -24.61
CA VAL A 298 -36.62 5.01 -23.46
C VAL A 298 -36.36 3.81 -22.56
N VAL A 299 -35.22 3.82 -21.88
CA VAL A 299 -34.90 2.92 -20.77
C VAL A 299 -35.16 3.60 -19.44
N VAL A 300 -36.00 3.00 -18.60
CA VAL A 300 -36.27 3.47 -17.23
C VAL A 300 -35.49 2.60 -16.23
N LYS A 301 -34.65 3.23 -15.42
CA LYS A 301 -33.76 2.57 -14.45
C LYS A 301 -34.02 3.04 -13.02
N LEU A 302 -34.22 2.12 -12.08
CA LEU A 302 -34.20 2.43 -10.65
C LEU A 302 -32.76 2.66 -10.18
N LEU A 303 -32.54 3.68 -9.34
CA LEU A 303 -31.21 3.95 -8.80
C LEU A 303 -30.79 2.89 -7.78
N SER A 304 -31.72 2.51 -6.90
CA SER A 304 -31.58 1.47 -5.88
C SER A 304 -32.15 0.12 -6.36
N SER A 305 -31.40 -0.59 -7.21
CA SER A 305 -31.70 -1.99 -7.53
C SER A 305 -30.40 -2.80 -7.62
N THR A 306 -30.44 -4.06 -7.17
CA THR A 306 -29.32 -5.00 -7.32
C THR A 306 -29.55 -5.90 -8.53
N GLN A 307 -28.48 -6.29 -9.23
CA GLN A 307 -28.52 -7.35 -10.26
C GLN A 307 -29.48 -7.08 -11.44
N GLY A 308 -29.55 -5.84 -11.93
CA GLY A 308 -30.32 -5.50 -13.15
C GLY A 308 -31.86 -5.56 -13.02
N LYS A 309 -32.40 -5.93 -11.84
CA LYS A 309 -33.84 -6.07 -11.56
C LYS A 309 -34.60 -4.73 -11.43
N GLY A 310 -34.21 -3.73 -12.20
CA GLY A 310 -34.83 -2.41 -12.20
C GLY A 310 -34.49 -1.61 -13.43
N VAL A 311 -34.30 -2.28 -14.58
CA VAL A 311 -34.07 -1.67 -15.89
C VAL A 311 -35.18 -2.18 -16.80
N VAL A 312 -35.98 -1.28 -17.37
CA VAL A 312 -37.13 -1.63 -18.21
C VAL A 312 -37.09 -0.78 -19.47
N LEU A 313 -37.22 -1.41 -20.64
CA LEU A 313 -37.40 -0.73 -21.92
C LEU A 313 -38.87 -0.35 -22.08
N ALA A 314 -39.12 0.89 -22.46
CA ALA A 314 -40.44 1.42 -22.75
C ALA A 314 -40.48 1.94 -24.20
N GLU A 315 -41.06 1.15 -25.09
CA GLU A 315 -41.11 1.46 -26.52
C GLU A 315 -42.08 2.60 -26.87
N THR A 316 -43.12 2.78 -26.05
CA THR A 316 -44.17 3.79 -26.29
C THR A 316 -44.26 4.78 -25.15
N ARG A 317 -44.69 6.01 -25.46
CA ARG A 317 -44.91 7.08 -24.49
C ARG A 317 -45.89 6.69 -23.37
N LYS A 318 -46.91 5.89 -23.71
CA LYS A 318 -47.89 5.36 -22.75
C LYS A 318 -47.23 4.38 -21.78
N ALA A 319 -46.42 3.45 -22.28
CA ALA A 319 -45.68 2.51 -21.44
C ALA A 319 -44.67 3.23 -20.53
N ALA A 320 -43.92 4.19 -21.08
CA ALA A 320 -42.94 4.97 -20.32
C ALA A 320 -43.61 5.79 -19.20
N SER A 321 -44.75 6.43 -19.49
CA SER A 321 -45.51 7.20 -18.50
C SER A 321 -46.03 6.33 -17.36
N ALA A 322 -46.59 5.15 -17.69
CA ALA A 322 -47.08 4.20 -16.69
C ALA A 322 -45.96 3.70 -15.76
N LEU A 323 -44.77 3.44 -16.30
CA LEU A 323 -43.61 3.03 -15.51
C LEU A 323 -43.12 4.15 -14.58
N ILE A 324 -43.07 5.39 -15.06
CA ILE A 324 -42.69 6.57 -14.25
C ILE A 324 -43.68 6.75 -13.10
N GLU A 325 -44.98 6.63 -13.35
CA GLU A 325 -46.01 6.74 -12.31
C GLU A 325 -45.90 5.63 -11.27
N ALA A 326 -45.68 4.39 -11.70
CA ALA A 326 -45.45 3.27 -10.80
C ALA A 326 -44.23 3.52 -9.89
N PHE A 327 -43.11 3.98 -10.45
CA PHE A 327 -41.90 4.26 -9.68
C PHE A 327 -42.06 5.46 -8.74
N ARG A 328 -42.82 6.48 -9.15
CA ARG A 328 -43.21 7.61 -8.28
C ARG A 328 -44.02 7.13 -7.07
N GLY A 329 -44.97 6.21 -7.27
CA GLY A 329 -45.77 5.60 -6.20
C GLY A 329 -44.93 4.86 -5.17
N LEU A 330 -43.82 4.25 -5.61
CA LEU A 330 -42.84 3.57 -4.74
C LEU A 330 -41.89 4.54 -4.00
N ARG A 331 -42.00 5.86 -4.22
CA ARG A 331 -41.08 6.89 -3.72
C ARG A 331 -39.61 6.59 -4.05
N ALA A 332 -39.37 5.93 -5.18
CA ALA A 332 -38.04 5.55 -5.60
C ALA A 332 -37.40 6.65 -6.45
N HIS A 333 -36.07 6.78 -6.36
CA HIS A 333 -35.32 7.54 -7.35
C HIS A 333 -35.17 6.73 -8.63
N PHE A 334 -35.39 7.36 -9.77
CA PHE A 334 -35.27 6.73 -11.07
C PHE A 334 -34.60 7.64 -12.10
N LEU A 335 -34.17 7.01 -13.18
CA LEU A 335 -33.54 7.61 -14.34
C LEU A 335 -34.29 7.16 -15.59
N VAL A 336 -34.52 8.08 -16.51
CA VAL A 336 -35.08 7.84 -17.84
C VAL A 336 -34.00 8.21 -18.85
N GLN A 337 -33.70 7.31 -19.76
CA GLN A 337 -32.57 7.47 -20.69
C GLN A 337 -33.00 7.09 -22.09
N GLU A 338 -32.49 7.82 -23.07
CA GLU A 338 -32.57 7.48 -24.50
C GLU A 338 -32.11 6.03 -24.75
N PHE A 339 -32.86 5.28 -25.56
CA PHE A 339 -32.56 3.88 -25.87
C PHE A 339 -31.49 3.73 -26.96
#